data_AF-A0A550GQL2-F1
#
_entry.id   AF-A0A550GQL2-F1
#
_cell.length_a   1.000
_cell.length_b   1.000
_cell.length_c   1.000
_cell.angle_alpha   90.00
_cell.angle_beta   90.00
_cell.angle_gamma   90.00
#
_symmetry.space_group_name_H-M   'P 1'
#
loop_
_entity.id
_entity.type
_entity.pdbx_description
1 polymer ?
#
loop_
_entity_poly.entity_id
_entity_poly.type
_entity_poly.pdbx_seq_one_letter_code
_entity_poly.pdbx_strand_id
1 'polypeptide(L)'
;IGKVSLSVDKEPPPVSCTCVAFAKTEAVGLLRKGWSKEMVLAAYTRAMAIRMSNLVNRVGLEKEFVITGGQSKNSGIVKRIEDALNVKTLPSPDWKKGELDPMIAGAIGAALFAKALYLKNKNN
;
A
#
# COMPACT_ATOMS: atom_id res chain seq x y z
N ILE A 1 5.40 10.08 -5.30
CA ILE A 1 5.93 8.69 -5.38
C ILE A 1 5.03 7.81 -6.24
N GLY A 2 3.79 7.53 -5.83
CA GLY A 2 2.89 6.64 -6.58
C GLY A 2 2.72 6.99 -8.05
N LYS A 3 2.30 8.22 -8.37
CA LYS A 3 2.17 8.68 -9.77
C LYS A 3 3.47 8.53 -10.58
N VAL A 4 4.59 9.00 -10.03
CA VAL A 4 5.91 8.94 -10.68
C VAL A 4 6.36 7.50 -10.92
N SER A 5 6.05 6.57 -10.01
CA SER A 5 6.35 5.14 -10.19
C SER A 5 5.57 4.48 -11.32
N LEU A 6 4.49 5.13 -11.81
CA LEU A 6 3.70 4.66 -12.95
C LEU A 6 4.14 5.32 -14.27
N SER A 7 5.08 6.26 -14.22
CA SER A 7 5.62 6.98 -15.38
C SER A 7 6.79 6.23 -16.02
N VAL A 8 6.67 4.91 -16.16
CA VAL A 8 7.67 4.04 -16.81
C VAL A 8 7.02 3.32 -17.99
N ASP A 9 7.75 3.16 -19.09
CA ASP A 9 7.23 2.47 -20.27
C ASP A 9 7.06 0.96 -20.03
N LYS A 10 7.93 0.39 -19.18
CA LYS A 10 7.92 -1.04 -18.83
C LYS A 10 8.22 -1.21 -17.35
N GLU A 11 7.50 -2.13 -16.71
CA GLU A 11 7.71 -2.48 -15.32
C GLU A 11 9.13 -3.07 -15.09
N PRO A 12 9.99 -2.42 -14.28
CA PRO A 12 11.31 -2.95 -13.96
C PRO A 12 11.20 -4.18 -13.04
N PRO A 13 12.25 -5.02 -12.96
CA PRO A 13 12.30 -6.09 -11.98
C PRO A 13 12.20 -5.53 -10.56
N PRO A 14 11.51 -6.23 -9.63
CA PRO A 14 11.43 -5.80 -8.24
C PRO A 14 12.81 -5.88 -7.57
N VAL A 15 13.06 -4.95 -6.66
CA VAL A 15 14.27 -4.87 -5.83
C VAL A 15 14.00 -5.39 -4.43
N SER A 16 15.04 -5.48 -3.59
CA SER A 16 14.86 -5.91 -2.21
C SER A 16 14.09 -4.85 -1.41
N CYS A 17 12.99 -5.23 -0.77
CA CYS A 17 12.16 -4.34 0.06
C CYS A 17 12.08 -4.76 1.54
N THR A 18 13.01 -5.60 2.00
CA THR A 18 12.97 -6.18 3.35
C THR A 18 13.42 -5.19 4.43
N CYS A 19 14.52 -4.46 4.19
CA CYS A 19 15.10 -3.53 5.16
C CYS A 19 15.22 -2.13 4.55
N VAL A 20 14.71 -1.12 5.26
CA VAL A 20 14.70 0.27 4.80
C VAL A 20 16.11 0.86 4.63
N ALA A 21 17.06 0.46 5.48
CA ALA A 21 18.44 0.93 5.40
C ALA A 21 19.14 0.40 4.14
N PHE A 22 18.92 -0.88 3.80
CA PHE A 22 19.42 -1.46 2.56
C PHE A 22 18.73 -0.87 1.32
N ALA A 23 17.42 -0.67 1.37
CA ALA A 23 16.66 -0.05 0.28
C ALA A 23 17.20 1.33 -0.08
N LYS A 24 17.58 2.16 0.91
CA LYS A 24 18.20 3.47 0.64
C LYS A 24 19.53 3.34 -0.11
N THR A 25 20.39 2.43 0.35
CA THR A 25 21.73 2.24 -0.23
C THR A 25 21.65 1.67 -1.65
N GLU A 26 20.78 0.70 -1.86
CA GLU A 26 20.51 0.09 -3.17
C GLU A 26 19.88 1.10 -4.14
N ALA A 27 18.92 1.93 -3.70
CA ALA A 27 18.33 2.99 -4.52
C ALA A 27 19.39 3.98 -5.04
N VAL A 28 20.31 4.42 -4.18
CA VAL A 28 21.43 5.28 -4.59
C VAL A 28 22.33 4.57 -5.60
N GLY A 29 22.58 3.27 -5.40
CA GLY A 29 23.32 2.43 -6.34
C GLY A 29 22.66 2.36 -7.72
N LEU A 30 21.34 2.17 -7.78
CA LEU A 30 20.59 2.13 -9.04
C LEU A 30 20.63 3.46 -9.79
N LEU A 31 20.47 4.57 -9.06
CA LEU A 31 20.60 5.92 -9.64
C LEU A 31 22.01 6.12 -10.23
N ARG A 32 23.07 5.70 -9.53
CA ARG A 32 24.46 5.76 -10.03
C ARG A 32 24.70 4.86 -11.24
N LYS A 33 23.97 3.75 -11.36
CA LYS A 33 23.97 2.87 -12.54
C LYS A 33 23.18 3.44 -13.73
N GLY A 34 22.67 4.67 -13.62
CA GLY A 34 21.95 5.36 -14.70
C GLY A 34 20.45 5.06 -14.74
N TRP A 35 19.88 4.38 -13.73
CA TRP A 35 18.43 4.22 -13.67
C TRP A 35 17.77 5.57 -13.42
N SER A 36 16.67 5.83 -14.14
CA SER A 36 15.84 7.02 -13.89
C SER A 36 15.16 6.92 -12.53
N LYS A 37 14.73 8.07 -12.00
CA LYS A 37 13.99 8.14 -10.74
C LYS A 37 12.68 7.35 -10.82
N GLU A 38 12.01 7.41 -11.96
CA GLU A 38 10.76 6.71 -12.26
C GLU A 38 10.99 5.20 -12.18
N MET A 39 12.06 4.70 -12.80
CA MET A 39 12.46 3.29 -12.78
C MET A 39 12.77 2.80 -11.37
N VAL A 40 13.53 3.58 -10.59
CA VAL A 40 13.82 3.23 -9.19
C VAL A 40 12.54 3.17 -8.35
N LEU A 41 11.67 4.17 -8.47
CA LEU A 41 10.41 4.19 -7.75
C LEU A 41 9.47 3.06 -8.17
N ALA A 42 9.41 2.74 -9.46
CA ALA A 42 8.65 1.61 -10.00
C ALA A 42 9.15 0.29 -9.43
N ALA A 43 10.47 0.06 -9.37
CA ALA A 43 11.03 -1.17 -8.83
C ALA A 43 10.68 -1.38 -7.34
N TYR A 44 10.80 -0.34 -6.51
CA TYR A 44 10.45 -0.43 -5.09
C TYR A 44 8.95 -0.56 -4.84
N THR A 45 8.12 0.19 -5.56
CA THR A 45 6.66 0.08 -5.43
C THR A 45 6.16 -1.28 -5.91
N ARG A 46 6.75 -1.84 -6.98
CA ARG A 46 6.48 -3.20 -7.44
C ARG A 46 6.90 -4.26 -6.42
N ALA A 47 8.10 -4.15 -5.86
CA ALA A 47 8.55 -5.06 -4.81
C ALA A 47 7.60 -5.09 -3.61
N MET A 48 7.14 -3.91 -3.18
CA MET A 48 6.19 -3.78 -2.08
C MET A 48 4.82 -4.39 -2.43
N ALA A 49 4.30 -4.10 -3.63
CA ALA A 49 3.03 -4.65 -4.09
C ALA A 49 3.05 -6.18 -4.18
N ILE A 50 4.13 -6.79 -4.68
CA ILE A 50 4.31 -8.25 -4.70
C ILE A 50 4.29 -8.81 -3.29
N ARG A 51 5.03 -8.20 -2.35
CA ARG A 51 5.06 -8.65 -0.95
C ARG A 51 3.68 -8.60 -0.30
N MET A 52 2.94 -7.51 -0.50
CA MET A 52 1.57 -7.34 0.01
C MET A 52 0.63 -8.36 -0.61
N SER A 53 0.68 -8.56 -1.93
CA SER A 53 -0.16 -9.53 -2.64
C SER A 53 0.09 -10.97 -2.16
N ASN A 54 1.36 -11.33 -1.94
CA ASN A 54 1.73 -12.63 -1.37
C ASN A 54 1.24 -12.83 0.07
N LEU A 55 1.06 -11.75 0.86
CA LEU A 55 0.44 -11.85 2.19
C LEU A 55 -1.06 -12.08 2.05
N VAL A 56 -1.73 -11.36 1.16
CA VAL A 56 -3.17 -11.53 0.89
C VAL A 56 -3.48 -12.94 0.39
N ASN A 57 -2.72 -13.45 -0.59
CA ASN A 57 -2.91 -14.81 -1.11
C ASN A 57 -2.75 -15.90 -0.05
N ARG A 58 -1.96 -15.66 1.01
CA ARG A 58 -1.81 -16.62 2.12
C ARG A 58 -3.00 -16.66 3.07
N VAL A 59 -3.71 -15.55 3.25
CA VAL A 59 -4.88 -15.48 4.13
C VAL A 59 -6.20 -15.70 3.39
N GLY A 60 -6.17 -15.67 2.05
CA GLY A 60 -7.35 -15.74 1.20
C GLY A 60 -7.80 -14.36 0.74
N LEU A 61 -8.24 -14.28 -0.51
CA LEU A 61 -8.78 -13.05 -1.09
C LEU A 61 -10.31 -13.12 -1.10
N GLU A 62 -10.93 -12.22 -0.34
CA GLU A 62 -12.39 -12.07 -0.32
C GLU A 62 -12.87 -11.05 -1.36
N LYS A 63 -14.16 -11.13 -1.70
CA LYS A 63 -14.83 -10.08 -2.48
C LYS A 63 -14.81 -8.77 -1.68
N GLU A 64 -14.95 -7.64 -2.38
CA GLU A 64 -14.99 -6.30 -1.75
C GLU A 64 -13.67 -5.89 -1.09
N PHE A 65 -12.63 -5.77 -1.91
CA PHE A 65 -11.28 -5.49 -1.45
C PHE A 65 -11.05 -3.98 -1.20
N VAL A 66 -10.52 -3.63 -0.03
CA VAL A 66 -10.15 -2.24 0.34
C VAL A 66 -8.71 -2.17 0.81
N ILE A 67 -8.04 -1.05 0.49
CA ILE A 67 -6.70 -0.73 1.01
C ILE A 67 -6.84 0.48 1.93
N THR A 68 -6.40 0.34 3.18
CA THR A 68 -6.41 1.41 4.19
C THR A 68 -4.99 1.78 4.62
N GLY A 69 -4.85 2.72 5.57
CA GLY A 69 -3.54 3.18 6.03
C GLY A 69 -2.83 4.07 4.99
N GLY A 70 -1.56 4.39 5.22
CA GLY A 70 -0.83 5.33 4.34
C GLY A 70 -0.66 4.84 2.90
N GLN A 71 -0.63 3.51 2.67
CA GLN A 71 -0.44 2.94 1.34
C GLN A 71 -1.68 3.07 0.44
N SER A 72 -2.86 3.27 1.02
CA SER A 72 -4.09 3.58 0.28
C SER A 72 -3.95 4.82 -0.62
N LYS A 73 -3.09 5.77 -0.23
CA LYS A 73 -2.82 7.01 -0.99
C LYS A 73 -1.74 6.84 -2.06
N ASN A 74 -1.07 5.69 -2.10
CA ASN A 74 -0.02 5.41 -3.06
C ASN A 74 -0.59 4.70 -4.28
N SER A 75 -1.01 5.48 -5.29
CA SER A 75 -1.60 4.95 -6.52
C SER A 75 -0.73 3.91 -7.23
N GLY A 76 0.59 3.99 -7.10
CA GLY A 76 1.52 3.03 -7.72
C GLY A 76 1.54 1.67 -7.03
N ILE A 77 1.24 1.62 -5.73
CA ILE A 77 1.06 0.37 -4.99
C ILE A 77 -0.34 -0.16 -5.21
N VAL A 78 -1.37 0.68 -5.07
CA VAL A 78 -2.78 0.27 -5.26
C VAL A 78 -2.96 -0.39 -6.63
N LYS A 79 -2.53 0.27 -7.71
CA LYS A 79 -2.64 -0.26 -9.07
C LYS A 79 -1.93 -1.61 -9.24
N ARG A 80 -0.73 -1.75 -8.69
CA ARG A 80 0.04 -3.00 -8.81
C ARG A 80 -0.52 -4.15 -7.96
N ILE A 81 -1.15 -3.85 -6.83
CA ILE A 81 -1.88 -4.85 -6.04
C ILE A 81 -3.12 -5.31 -6.80
N GLU A 82 -3.91 -4.38 -7.34
CA GLU A 82 -5.06 -4.71 -8.20
C GLU A 82 -4.65 -5.64 -9.35
N ASP A 83 -3.57 -5.31 -10.05
CA ASP A 83 -3.07 -6.10 -11.16
C ASP A 83 -2.53 -7.46 -10.71
N ALA A 84 -1.80 -7.53 -9.59
CA ALA A 84 -1.21 -8.77 -9.07
C ALA A 84 -2.25 -9.75 -8.51
N LEU A 85 -3.34 -9.24 -7.93
CA LEU A 85 -4.42 -10.02 -7.35
C LEU A 85 -5.61 -10.20 -8.30
N ASN A 86 -5.57 -9.59 -9.49
CA ASN A 86 -6.65 -9.55 -10.46
C ASN A 86 -8.00 -9.11 -9.85
N VAL A 87 -7.97 -8.02 -9.07
CA VAL A 87 -9.16 -7.43 -8.43
C VAL A 87 -9.21 -5.92 -8.62
N LYS A 88 -10.40 -5.36 -8.42
CA LYS A 88 -10.57 -3.91 -8.24
C LYS A 88 -10.84 -3.59 -6.79
N THR A 89 -10.11 -2.59 -6.28
CA THR A 89 -10.41 -2.02 -4.98
C THR A 89 -11.76 -1.31 -5.03
N LEU A 90 -12.51 -1.36 -3.93
CA LEU A 90 -13.71 -0.55 -3.81
C LEU A 90 -13.37 0.95 -3.81
N PRO A 91 -14.32 1.81 -4.24
CA PRO A 91 -14.15 3.25 -4.15
C PRO A 91 -13.78 3.68 -2.73
N SER A 92 -12.64 4.37 -2.60
CA SER A 92 -12.23 4.99 -1.35
C SER A 92 -12.85 6.39 -1.24
N PRO A 93 -13.20 6.87 -0.03
CA PRO A 93 -13.63 8.25 0.16
C PRO A 93 -12.58 9.25 -0.32
N ASP A 94 -13.05 10.39 -0.82
CA ASP A 94 -12.21 11.48 -1.32
C ASP A 94 -11.72 12.35 -0.15
N TRP A 95 -10.69 11.86 0.53
CA TRP A 95 -10.05 12.54 1.66
C TRP A 95 -9.52 13.95 1.33
N LYS A 96 -9.36 14.30 0.04
CA LYS A 96 -8.97 15.66 -0.36
C LYS A 96 -10.15 16.64 -0.37
N LYS A 97 -11.38 16.13 -0.42
CA LYS A 97 -12.62 16.91 -0.33
C LYS A 97 -13.16 16.99 1.10
N GLY A 98 -12.39 16.53 2.09
CA GLY A 98 -12.81 16.51 3.49
C GLY A 98 -13.62 15.28 3.89
N GLU A 99 -13.73 14.27 3.02
CA GLU A 99 -14.30 12.98 3.40
C GLU A 99 -13.33 12.18 4.30
N LEU A 100 -13.78 11.04 4.82
CA LEU A 100 -13.00 10.21 5.74
C LEU A 100 -11.68 9.73 5.12
N ASP A 101 -10.58 9.95 5.82
CA ASP A 101 -9.27 9.52 5.37
C ASP A 101 -9.07 8.01 5.64
N PRO A 102 -8.89 7.15 4.62
CA PRO A 102 -8.60 5.73 4.83
C PRO A 102 -7.30 5.50 5.63
N MET A 103 -6.44 6.50 5.75
CA MET A 103 -5.25 6.45 6.62
C MET A 103 -5.60 6.30 8.10
N ILE A 104 -6.73 6.83 8.56
CA ILE A 104 -7.13 6.81 9.99
C ILE A 104 -8.02 5.62 10.36
N ALA A 105 -8.31 4.71 9.42
CA ALA A 105 -9.19 3.55 9.65
C ALA A 105 -8.76 2.71 10.87
N GLY A 106 -7.46 2.51 11.07
CA GLY A 106 -6.94 1.78 12.23
C GLY A 106 -7.23 2.48 13.57
N ALA A 107 -7.11 3.81 13.62
CA ALA A 107 -7.41 4.58 14.83
C ALA A 107 -8.91 4.58 15.15
N ILE A 108 -9.76 4.69 14.11
CA ILE A 108 -11.22 4.55 14.25
C ILE A 108 -11.56 3.16 14.79
N GLY A 109 -10.97 2.10 14.22
CA GLY A 109 -11.15 0.73 14.69
C GLY A 109 -10.77 0.54 16.16
N ALA A 110 -9.64 1.11 16.60
CA ALA A 110 -9.22 1.08 18.00
C ALA A 110 -10.22 1.80 18.93
N ALA A 111 -10.73 2.97 18.53
CA ALA A 111 -11.72 3.70 19.31
C ALA A 111 -13.06 2.94 19.44
N LEU A 112 -13.53 2.34 18.34
CA LEU A 112 -14.72 1.50 18.33
C LEU A 112 -14.55 0.25 19.20
N PHE A 113 -13.37 -0.37 19.16
CA PHE A 113 -13.03 -1.52 19.99
C PHE A 113 -13.05 -1.17 21.48
N ALA A 114 -12.42 -0.06 21.88
CA ALA A 114 -12.46 0.42 23.26
C ALA A 114 -13.89 0.73 23.74
N LYS A 115 -14.70 1.38 22.89
CA LYS A 115 -16.12 1.65 23.17
C LYS A 115 -16.90 0.34 23.39
N ALA A 116 -16.69 -0.66 22.53
CA ALA A 116 -17.36 -1.96 22.65
C ALA A 116 -17.03 -2.67 23.98
N LEU A 117 -15.76 -2.64 24.40
CA LEU A 117 -15.32 -3.19 25.69
C LEU A 117 -15.95 -2.45 26.87
N TYR A 118 -16.01 -1.12 26.83
CA TYR A 118 -16.65 -0.33 27.88
C TYR A 118 -18.15 -0.66 28.02
N LEU A 119 -18.88 -0.73 26.91
CA LEU A 119 -20.32 -1.04 26.92
C LEU A 119 -20.59 -2.47 27.41
N LYS A 120 -19.75 -3.44 27.02
CA LYS A 120 -19.85 -4.82 27.52
C LYS A 120 -19.68 -4.90 29.04
N ASN A 121 -18.77 -4.12 29.60
CA ASN A 121 -18.53 -4.10 31.05
C ASN A 121 -19.65 -3.38 31.83
N LYS A 122 -20.40 -2.48 31.20
CA LYS A 122 -21.52 -1.77 31.85
C LYS A 122 -22.83 -2.57 31.86
N ASN A 123 -22.95 -3.54 30.95
CA ASN A 123 -24.12 -4.41 30.82
C ASN A 123 -23.96 -5.77 31.53
N ASN A 124 -22.80 -6.01 32.16
CA ASN A 124 -22.54 -7.09 33.11
C ASN A 124 -22.61 -6.53 34.53
#